data_AF-A0A963RR30-F1
#
_entry.id   AF-A0A963RR30-F1
#
_cell.length_a   1.000
_cell.length_b   1.000
_cell.length_c   1.000
_cell.angle_alpha   90.00
_cell.angle_beta   90.00
_cell.angle_gamma   90.00
#
_symmetry.space_group_name_H-M   'P 1'
#
loop_
_entity.id
_entity.type
_entity.pdbx_description
1 polymer ?
#
loop_
_entity_poly.entity_id
_entity_poly.type
_entity_poly.pdbx_seq_one_letter_code
_entity_poly.pdbx_strand_id
1 'polypeptide(L)' 'MSLIGVEARVTEREQAGRTVYRVRVGPFQNKDAADRVKERLAGNGLDAALVRV' A
#
# COMPACT_ATOMS: atom_id res chain seq x y z
N MET A 1 -6.19 -9.00 -14.10
CA MET A 1 -4.89 -9.69 -14.20
C MET A 1 -4.22 -9.62 -12.85
N SER A 2 -3.98 -10.78 -12.24
CA SER A 2 -3.41 -10.92 -10.89
C SER A 2 -1.89 -10.97 -11.01
N LEU A 3 -1.19 -9.97 -10.48
CA LEU A 3 0.25 -10.06 -10.28
C LEU A 3 0.50 -10.17 -8.77
N ILE A 4 1.07 -11.32 -8.39
CA ILE A 4 1.64 -11.62 -7.07
C ILE A 4 0.59 -11.82 -5.97
N GLY A 5 -0.15 -12.93 -5.99
CA GLY A 5 -0.68 -13.67 -4.81
C GLY A 5 -1.29 -12.91 -3.63
N VAL A 6 -1.62 -11.64 -3.81
CA VAL A 6 -1.97 -10.65 -2.80
C VAL A 6 -2.96 -9.74 -3.52
N GLU A 7 -4.21 -9.70 -3.05
CA GLU A 7 -5.22 -8.78 -3.57
C GLU A 7 -4.75 -7.34 -3.34
N ALA A 8 -4.13 -6.75 -4.36
CA ALA A 8 -3.77 -5.35 -4.37
C ALA A 8 -4.92 -4.54 -4.96
N ARG A 9 -5.65 -3.81 -4.13
CA ARG A 9 -6.68 -2.87 -4.60
C ARG A 9 -6.01 -1.53 -4.88
N VAL A 10 -5.82 -1.22 -6.16
CA VAL A 10 -5.38 0.09 -6.61
C VAL A 10 -6.62 0.94 -6.80
N THR A 11 -6.70 2.08 -6.12
CA THR A 11 -7.71 3.10 -6.42
C THR A 11 -7.04 4.35 -6.92
N GLU A 12 -7.40 4.76 -8.12
CA GLU A 12 -7.02 6.03 -8.71
C GLU A 12 -7.96 7.11 -8.19
N ARG A 13 -7.40 8.15 -7.60
CA ARG A 13 -8.15 9.34 -7.20
C ARG A 13 -7.40 10.55 -7.73
N GLU A 14 -8.12 11.41 -8.44
CA GLU A 14 -7.62 12.73 -8.79
C GLU A 14 -7.73 13.62 -7.55
N GLN A 15 -6.60 14.07 -7.04
CA GLN A 15 -6.56 14.97 -5.89
C GLN A 15 -5.79 16.22 -6.29
N ALA A 16 -6.46 17.38 -6.24
CA ALA A 16 -5.88 18.69 -6.55
C ALA A 16 -5.14 18.75 -7.90
N GLY A 17 -5.69 18.12 -8.95
CA GLY A 17 -5.11 18.09 -10.29
C GLY A 17 -3.88 17.18 -10.45
N ARG A 18 -3.63 16.28 -9.48
CA ARG A 18 -2.58 15.25 -9.56
C ARG A 18 -3.21 13.86 -9.43
N THR A 19 -2.80 12.93 -10.29
CA THR A 19 -3.22 11.53 -10.22
C THR A 19 -2.53 10.86 -9.04
N VAL A 20 -3.31 10.43 -8.05
CA VAL A 20 -2.80 9.72 -6.88
C VAL A 20 -3.16 8.25 -6.99
N TYR A 21 -2.14 7.39 -6.95
CA TYR A 21 -2.30 5.94 -6.94
C TYR A 21 -2.25 5.44 -5.49
N ARG A 22 -3.41 5.18 -4.90
CA ARG A 22 -3.48 4.50 -3.60
C ARG A 22 -3.39 3.00 -3.84
N VAL A 23 -2.20 2.45 -3.61
CA VAL A 23 -1.96 1.00 -3.69
C VAL A 23 -2.16 0.41 -2.31
N ARG A 24 -3.21 -0.40 -2.14
CA ARG A 24 -3.36 -1.22 -0.94
C ARG A 24 -2.61 -2.52 -1.12
N VAL A 25 -1.67 -2.83 -0.23
CA VAL A 25 -0.93 -4.10 -0.26
C VAL A 25 -1.42 -5.01 0.87
N GLY A 26 -2.02 -6.14 0.49
CA GLY A 26 -2.42 -7.23 1.38
C GLY A 26 -3.60 -6.93 2.33
N PRO A 27 -4.23 -7.99 2.83
CA PRO A 27 -4.46 -8.16 4.25
C PRO A 27 -3.20 -8.75 4.89
N PHE A 28 -2.58 -8.04 5.83
CA PHE A 28 -1.50 -8.59 6.65
C PHE A 28 -2.10 -9.33 7.85
N GLN A 29 -1.71 -10.58 8.07
CA GLN A 29 -2.23 -11.39 9.19
C GLN A 29 -1.78 -10.86 10.55
N ASN A 30 -0.61 -10.21 10.61
CA ASN A 30 -0.04 -9.64 11.82
C ASN A 30 0.53 -8.23 11.56
N LYS A 31 0.52 -7.40 12.60
CA LYS A 31 1.01 -6.03 12.55
C LYS A 31 2.50 -5.98 12.19
N ASP A 32 3.30 -6.92 12.68
CA ASP A 32 4.74 -6.96 12.44
C ASP A 32 5.11 -7.12 10.97
N ALA A 33 4.34 -7.92 10.21
CA ALA A 33 4.56 -8.03 8.76
C ALA A 33 4.23 -6.72 8.03
N ALA A 34 3.16 -6.03 8.46
CA ALA A 34 2.77 -4.75 7.89
C ALA A 34 3.79 -3.65 8.21
N ASP A 35 4.34 -3.63 9.43
CA ASP A 35 5.38 -2.69 9.85
C ASP A 35 6.68 -2.89 9.06
N ARG A 36 7.14 -4.14 8.86
CA ARG A 36 8.34 -4.41 8.04
C ARG A 36 8.19 -3.93 6.60
N VAL A 37 7.00 -4.10 6.01
CA VAL A 37 6.73 -3.60 4.66
C VAL A 37 6.71 -2.07 4.64
N LYS A 38 6.10 -1.43 5.64
CA LYS A 38 6.12 0.03 5.79
C LYS A 38 7.54 0.57 5.91
N GLU A 39 8.40 -0.03 6.73
CA GLU A 39 9.81 0.37 6.87
C GLU A 39 10.57 0.25 5.56
N ARG A 40 10.34 -0.85 4.81
CA ARG A 40 10.94 -1.03 3.48
C ARG A 40 10.48 0.04 2.50
N LEU A 41 9.20 0.39 2.50
CA LEU A 41 8.66 1.44 1.63
C LEU A 41 9.25 2.81 2.01
N ALA A 42 9.32 3.12 3.30
CA ALA A 42 9.94 4.35 3.81
C ALA A 42 11.42 4.45 3.40
N GLY A 43 12.18 3.35 3.49
CA GLY A 43 13.57 3.29 3.02
C GLY A 43 13.74 3.51 1.51
N ASN A 44 12.67 3.35 0.72
CA ASN A 44 12.66 3.65 -0.72
C ASN A 44 12.04 5.03 -1.04
N GLY A 45 11.81 5.86 -0.03
CA GLY A 45 11.18 7.19 -0.19
C GLY A 45 9.68 7.13 -0.51
N LEU A 46 9.04 5.99 -0.32
CA LEU A 46 7.61 5.80 -0.54
C LEU A 46 6.86 5.97 0.80
N ASP A 47 5.99 6.97 0.85
CA ASP A 47 5.17 7.24 2.03
C ASP A 47 4.03 6.22 2.14
N ALA A 48 3.96 5.51 3.27
CA ALA A 48 3.06 4.37 3.47
C ALA A 48 2.34 4.48 4.82
N ALA A 49 1.02 4.36 4.79
CA ALA A 49 0.17 4.37 5.98
C ALA A 49 -0.45 2.98 6.22
N LEU A 50 -0.44 2.54 7.49
CA LEU A 50 -1.15 1.33 7.89
C LEU A 50 -2.65 1.61 7.96
N VAL A 51 -3.44 0.83 7.22
CA VAL A 51 -4.90 0.91 7.25
C VAL A 51 -5.44 -0.37 7.86
N ARG A 52 -5.99 -0.25 9.06
CA ARG A 52 -6.81 -1.30 9.68
C ARG A 52 -8.21 -1.24 9.07
N VAL A 53 -8.70 -2.35 8.55
CA VAL A 53 -10.12 -2.55 8.21
C VAL A 53 -10.76 -3.51 9.19
#